data_AF-A0A916QSM6-F1
#
_entry.id   AF-A0A916QSM6-F1
#
_cell.length_a   1.000
_cell.length_b   1.000
_cell.length_c   1.000
_cell.angle_alpha   90.00
_cell.angle_beta   90.00
_cell.angle_gamma   90.00
#
_symmetry.space_group_name_H-M   'P 1'
#
loop_
_entity.id
_entity.type
_entity.pdbx_description
1 polymer ?
#
loop_
_entity_poly.entity_id
_entity_poly.type
_entity_poly.pdbx_seq_one_letter_code
_entity_poly.pdbx_strand_id
1 'polypeptide(L)'
;MTVLSPELKQKLATPLKIGNFEVKSRVLQSPLSGVTDLVFRRLVRRHAPESMMYTEMVNATGLHYVKELPQIMEVDNNERPISIQLFDCRPDFWQKQQKWL
;
A
#
# COMPACT_ATOMS: atom_id res chain seq x y z
N MET A 1 -15.87 11.00 -24.57
CA MET A 1 -15.53 9.95 -23.60
C MET A 1 -14.48 9.06 -24.25
N THR A 2 -13.30 8.95 -23.66
CA THR A 2 -12.23 8.09 -24.21
C THR A 2 -12.60 6.63 -23.93
N VAL A 3 -12.86 5.86 -24.98
CA VAL A 3 -13.18 4.43 -24.85
C VAL A 3 -11.86 3.66 -24.80
N LEU A 4 -11.68 2.82 -23.77
CA LEU A 4 -10.54 1.92 -23.68
C LEU A 4 -10.51 0.98 -24.89
N SER A 5 -9.32 0.75 -25.46
CA SER A 5 -9.16 -0.21 -26.55
C SER A 5 -9.53 -1.63 -26.10
N PRO A 6 -9.94 -2.53 -27.01
CA PRO A 6 -10.24 -3.92 -26.68
C PRO A 6 -9.09 -4.63 -25.95
N GLU A 7 -7.85 -4.37 -26.37
CA GLU A 7 -6.64 -4.97 -25.80
C GLU A 7 -6.41 -4.50 -24.35
N LEU A 8 -6.61 -3.20 -24.09
CA LEU A 8 -6.50 -2.62 -22.75
C LEU A 8 -7.59 -3.17 -21.83
N LYS A 9 -8.83 -3.30 -22.32
CA LYS A 9 -9.92 -3.91 -21.54
C LYS A 9 -9.59 -5.34 -21.16
N GLN A 10 -9.08 -6.14 -22.10
CA GLN A 10 -8.70 -7.52 -21.82
C GLN A 10 -7.53 -7.61 -20.84
N LYS A 11 -6.53 -6.73 -20.97
CA LYS A 11 -5.39 -6.66 -20.04
C LYS A 11 -5.82 -6.27 -18.62
N LEU A 12 -6.79 -5.37 -18.48
CA LEU A 12 -7.27 -4.89 -17.19
C LEU A 12 -8.29 -5.85 -16.53
N ALA A 13 -8.89 -6.77 -17.30
CA ALA A 13 -9.90 -7.72 -16.82
C ALA A 13 -9.33 -8.83 -15.91
N THR A 14 -8.05 -9.17 -16.04
CA THR A 14 -7.41 -10.13 -15.14
C THR A 14 -6.93 -9.44 -13.85
N PRO A 15 -6.82 -10.13 -12.72
CA PRO A 15 -6.17 -9.58 -11.52
C PRO A 15 -4.71 -9.21 -11.76
N LEU A 16 -4.23 -8.16 -11.10
CA LEU A 16 -2.80 -7.81 -11.09
C LEU A 16 -2.07 -8.73 -10.11
N LYS A 17 -1.05 -9.45 -10.60
CA LYS A 17 -0.19 -10.29 -9.74
C LYS A 17 1.02 -9.50 -9.23
N ILE A 18 1.24 -9.52 -7.93
CA ILE A 18 2.42 -8.96 -7.25
C ILE A 18 3.03 -10.09 -6.41
N GLY A 19 4.08 -10.73 -6.94
CA GLY A 19 4.64 -11.93 -6.32
C GLY A 19 3.60 -13.05 -6.23
N ASN A 20 3.29 -13.48 -5.01
CA ASN A 20 2.26 -14.49 -4.68
C ASN A 20 0.89 -13.87 -4.33
N PHE A 21 0.74 -12.55 -4.38
CA PHE A 21 -0.50 -11.84 -4.06
C PHE A 21 -1.25 -11.37 -5.32
N GLU A 22 -2.58 -11.47 -5.31
CA GLU A 22 -3.43 -11.03 -6.42
C GLU A 22 -4.29 -9.82 -6.01
N VAL A 23 -4.15 -8.71 -6.74
CA VAL A 23 -4.96 -7.50 -6.58
C VAL A 23 -6.07 -7.51 -7.62
N LYS A 24 -7.32 -7.53 -7.16
CA LYS A 24 -8.49 -7.59 -8.06
C LYS A 24 -8.84 -6.23 -8.67
N SER A 25 -8.48 -5.13 -7.99
CA SER A 25 -8.67 -3.78 -8.51
C SER A 25 -7.48 -3.31 -9.36
N ARG A 26 -7.77 -2.55 -10.43
CA ARG A 26 -6.76 -1.82 -11.23
C ARG A 26 -6.58 -0.35 -10.81
N VAL A 27 -7.33 0.08 -9.81
CA VAL A 27 -7.21 1.39 -9.16
C VAL A 27 -6.76 1.16 -7.73
N LEU A 28 -5.65 1.79 -7.35
CA LEU A 28 -5.00 1.68 -6.05
C LEU A 28 -4.97 3.06 -5.40
N GLN A 29 -5.10 3.13 -4.08
CA GLN A 29 -4.93 4.39 -3.35
C GLN A 29 -3.42 4.68 -3.22
N SER A 30 -2.95 5.88 -3.53
CA SER A 30 -1.53 6.22 -3.36
C SER A 30 -1.20 6.47 -1.88
N PRO A 31 -0.04 6.03 -1.36
CA PRO A 31 0.46 6.47 -0.04
C PRO A 31 0.77 7.97 -0.08
N LEU A 32 0.15 8.75 0.81
CA LEU A 32 0.31 10.20 0.88
C LEU A 32 0.42 10.62 2.35
N SER A 33 1.61 11.08 2.77
CA SER A 33 1.83 11.51 4.16
C SER A 33 0.98 12.73 4.50
N GLY A 34 0.37 12.71 5.68
CA GLY A 34 -0.59 13.69 6.18
C GLY A 34 -2.00 13.57 5.59
N VAL A 35 -2.25 12.59 4.71
CA VAL A 35 -3.55 12.43 4.02
C VAL A 35 -4.11 11.03 4.22
N THR A 36 -3.30 10.00 4.02
CA THR A 36 -3.78 8.60 4.00
C THR A 36 -3.75 7.97 5.39
N ASP A 37 -4.36 8.68 6.33
CA ASP A 37 -4.54 8.25 7.72
C ASP A 37 -5.61 7.13 7.84
N LEU A 38 -5.79 6.64 9.06
CA LEU A 38 -6.75 5.56 9.35
C LEU A 38 -8.19 5.91 8.94
N VAL A 39 -8.62 7.15 9.17
CA VAL A 39 -9.99 7.58 8.91
C VAL A 39 -10.25 7.65 7.40
N PHE A 40 -9.30 8.21 6.65
CA PHE A 40 -9.35 8.28 5.20
C PHE A 40 -9.36 6.87 4.58
N ARG A 41 -8.49 5.98 5.04
CA ARG A 41 -8.44 4.59 4.53
C ARG A 41 -9.73 3.84 4.80
N ARG A 42 -10.33 4.00 5.99
CA ARG A 42 -11.65 3.42 6.30
C ARG A 42 -12.76 3.96 5.39
N LEU A 43 -12.71 5.25 5.02
CA LEU A 43 -13.63 5.81 4.04
C LEU A 43 -13.42 5.19 2.65
N VAL A 44 -12.19 5.15 2.16
CA VAL A 44 -11.86 4.55 0.85
C VAL A 44 -12.28 3.08 0.78
N ARG A 45 -12.02 2.32 1.85
CA ARG A 45 -12.39 0.90 1.96
C ARG A 45 -13.89 0.65 1.76
N ARG A 46 -14.75 1.56 2.22
CA ARG A 46 -16.21 1.47 2.01
C ARG A 46 -16.62 1.59 0.54
N HIS A 47 -15.86 2.31 -0.27
CA HIS A 47 -16.14 2.53 -1.69
C HIS A 47 -15.35 1.59 -2.62
N ALA A 48 -14.18 1.12 -2.17
CA ALA A 48 -13.27 0.31 -2.96
C ALA A 48 -12.78 -0.92 -2.15
N PRO A 49 -13.66 -1.91 -1.90
CA PRO A 49 -13.40 -3.02 -0.99
C PRO A 49 -12.29 -3.97 -1.44
N GLU A 50 -11.98 -3.99 -2.73
CA GLU A 50 -10.95 -4.87 -3.32
C GLU A 50 -9.71 -4.08 -3.78
N SER A 51 -9.66 -2.78 -3.50
CA SER A 51 -8.52 -1.94 -3.87
C SER A 51 -7.36 -2.14 -2.90
N MET A 52 -6.14 -2.13 -3.46
CA MET A 52 -4.93 -2.06 -2.65
C MET A 52 -4.83 -0.67 -2.04
N MET A 53 -4.74 -0.64 -0.72
CA MET A 53 -4.51 0.59 0.05
C MET A 53 -3.09 0.62 0.59
N TYR A 54 -2.65 1.80 1.02
CA TYR A 54 -1.34 1.99 1.61
C TYR A 54 -1.45 2.91 2.81
N THR A 55 -0.66 2.63 3.83
CA THR A 55 -0.45 3.56 4.95
C THR A 55 0.27 4.82 4.47
N GLU A 56 0.45 5.77 5.38
CA GLU A 56 1.43 6.82 5.17
C GLU A 56 2.85 6.26 4.99
N MET A 57 3.72 7.09 4.42
CA MET A 57 5.13 6.75 4.18
C MET A 57 5.86 6.62 5.51
N VAL A 58 6.54 5.49 5.72
CA VAL A 58 7.30 5.22 6.94
C VAL A 58 8.78 5.33 6.65
N ASN A 59 9.47 6.15 7.45
CA ASN A 59 10.92 6.24 7.37
C ASN A 59 11.54 4.96 7.95
N ALA A 60 12.25 4.23 7.10
CA ALA A 60 12.81 2.92 7.45
C ALA A 60 13.85 3.06 8.58
N THR A 61 14.75 4.04 8.48
CA THR A 61 15.72 4.36 9.53
C THR A 61 15.06 4.66 10.88
N GLY A 62 13.96 5.42 10.90
CA GLY A 62 13.21 5.73 12.12
C GLY A 62 12.70 4.46 12.81
N LEU A 63 12.30 3.46 12.04
CA LEU A 63 11.80 2.18 12.56
C LEU A 63 12.88 1.37 13.31
N HIS A 64 14.16 1.56 13.00
CA HIS A 64 15.26 0.84 13.68
C HIS A 64 15.52 1.31 15.11
N TYR A 65 15.19 2.57 15.41
CA TYR A 65 15.50 3.20 16.70
C TYR A 65 14.28 3.31 17.63
N VAL A 66 13.08 2.97 17.14
CA VAL A 66 11.87 2.98 17.96
C VAL A 66 11.69 1.63 18.66
N LYS A 67 11.29 1.69 19.94
CA LYS A 67 10.93 0.50 20.73
C LYS A 67 9.50 0.02 20.44
N GLU A 68 8.66 0.92 19.91
CA GLU A 68 7.25 0.68 19.64
C GLU A 68 6.94 0.99 18.18
N LEU A 69 6.01 0.23 17.59
CA LEU A 69 5.57 0.44 16.21
C LEU A 69 4.90 1.81 16.07
N PRO A 70 5.28 2.63 15.09
CA PRO A 70 4.63 3.90 14.84
C PRO A 70 3.13 3.73 14.57
N GLN A 71 2.28 4.61 15.12
CA GLN A 71 0.83 4.58 14.88
C GLN A 71 0.45 4.65 13.40
N ILE A 72 1.30 5.27 12.57
CA ILE A 72 1.12 5.32 11.11
C ILE A 72 1.18 3.93 10.44
N MET A 73 1.76 2.93 11.11
CA MET A 73 1.79 1.52 10.68
C MET A 73 0.61 0.71 11.21
N GLU A 74 -0.29 1.30 12.01
CA GLU A 74 -1.47 0.60 12.49
C GLU A 74 -2.42 0.29 11.34
N VAL A 75 -2.84 -0.98 11.29
CA VAL A 75 -3.73 -1.54 10.28
C VAL A 75 -4.83 -2.32 10.97
N ASP A 76 -6.08 -1.93 10.69
CA ASP A 76 -7.27 -2.67 11.09
C ASP A 76 -7.44 -3.93 10.22
N ASN A 77 -7.96 -5.02 10.78
CA ASN A 77 -8.19 -6.24 10.02
C ASN A 77 -9.14 -6.05 8.83
N ASN A 78 -10.04 -5.05 8.89
CA ASN A 78 -10.98 -4.73 7.82
C ASN A 78 -10.36 -3.90 6.68
N GLU A 79 -9.09 -3.48 6.81
CA GLU A 79 -8.39 -2.68 5.79
C GLU A 79 -7.63 -3.55 4.76
N ARG A 80 -7.75 -4.88 4.82
CA ARG A 80 -7.05 -5.78 3.89
C ARG A 80 -7.74 -5.85 2.52
N PRO A 81 -7.03 -5.68 1.39
CA PRO A 81 -5.57 -5.65 1.29
C PRO A 81 -4.97 -4.25 1.44
N ILE A 82 -3.87 -4.18 2.18
CA ILE A 82 -3.11 -2.95 2.48
C ILE A 82 -1.62 -3.27 2.56
N SER A 83 -0.78 -2.33 2.16
CA SER A 83 0.68 -2.41 2.29
C SER A 83 1.24 -1.17 2.99
N ILE A 84 2.47 -1.27 3.44
CA ILE A 84 3.21 -0.20 4.10
C ILE A 84 4.32 0.23 3.14
N GLN A 85 4.41 1.54 2.86
CA GLN A 85 5.49 2.07 2.06
C GLN A 85 6.66 2.48 2.96
N LEU A 86 7.79 1.78 2.81
CA LEU A 86 9.04 2.16 3.44
C LEU A 86 9.86 3.08 2.53
N PHE A 87 10.47 4.10 3.09
CA PHE A 87 11.43 4.96 2.39
C PHE A 87 12.70 5.19 3.21
N ASP A 88 13.84 5.24 2.52
CA ASP A 88 15.15 5.57 3.08
C ASP A 88 16.06 6.11 1.97
N CYS A 89 17.09 6.87 2.34
CA CYS A 89 18.13 7.35 1.42
C CYS A 89 19.45 6.56 1.54
N ARG A 90 19.55 5.64 2.51
CA ARG A 90 20.79 4.89 2.79
C ARG A 90 20.71 3.45 2.26
N PRO A 91 21.46 3.08 1.20
CA PRO A 91 21.37 1.75 0.59
C PRO A 91 21.75 0.62 1.54
N ASP A 92 22.73 0.83 2.43
CA ASP A 92 23.16 -0.18 3.42
C ASP A 92 22.05 -0.56 4.41
N PHE A 93 21.12 0.36 4.66
CA PHE A 93 20.01 0.14 5.57
C PHE A 93 18.94 -0.78 4.98
N TRP A 94 18.81 -0.83 3.64
CA TRP A 94 17.82 -1.65 2.95
C TRP A 94 18.03 -3.16 3.17
N GLN A 95 19.29 -3.63 3.18
CA GLN A 95 19.60 -5.04 3.42
C GLN A 95 19.20 -5.52 4.83
N LYS A 96 19.28 -4.64 5.84
CA LYS A 96 18.89 -5.00 7.21
C LYS A 96 17.37 -5.02 7.39
N GLN A 97 16.64 -4.16 6.68
CA GLN A 97 15.17 -4.02 6.75
C GLN A 97 14.44 -5.25 6.22
N GLN A 98 14.95 -5.86 5.15
CA GLN A 98 14.31 -7.03 4.51
C GLN A 98 14.17 -8.24 5.45
N LYS A 99 14.92 -8.29 6.55
CA LYS A 99 14.82 -9.36 7.56
C LYS A 99 13.65 -9.19 8.55
N TRP A 100 13.03 -8.00 8.62
CA TRP A 100 11.96 -7.68 9.57
C TRP A 100 10.55 -7.75 8.96
N LEU A 101 10.46 -7.95 7.64
CA LEU A 101 9.23 -8.13 6.86
C LEU A 101 9.04 -9.60 6.50
#